data_AF-A0A432JD67-F1
#
_entry.id   AF-A0A432JD67-F1
#
_cell.length_a   1.000
_cell.length_b   1.000
_cell.length_c   1.000
_cell.angle_alpha   90.00
_cell.angle_beta   90.00
_cell.angle_gamma   90.00
#
_symmetry.space_group_name_H-M   'P 1'
#
loop_
_entity.id
_entity.type
_entity.pdbx_description
1 polymer ?
#
loop_
_entity_poly.entity_id
_entity_poly.type
_entity_poly.pdbx_seq_one_letter_code
_entity_poly.pdbx_strand_id
1 'polypeptide(L)'
;MIFSIIWARLIEVSLDFFGNIVERYVYSLIGDMLGPTGMSSSLWYTPDQYVWQKGLSGGPDAIIIGQTGKSLEAIFLEIKSPRPRKQTQVSGDLELLKIDWTRFLIGSPRERKGARQLDQAVTDFRNSKFSLPGIDQNTVATIYPIIVTLDQWPFFLKNYQAFAEDVRAEGLLRQPQVMPIDIWSCFDFETLCTRVISGGQIFQIVRHRSLGEDYLPLWFQLNLGGSAPGPNSPTLEKSWDKLRDAMVADLGLKEE
;
A
#
# COMPACT_ATOMS: atom_id res chain seq x y z
N MET A 1 14.41 0.44 13.04
CA MET A 1 15.37 -0.20 13.96
C MET A 1 14.67 -1.14 14.97
N ILE A 2 13.51 -0.77 15.53
CA ILE A 2 12.66 -1.67 16.35
C ILE A 2 12.23 -2.93 15.58
N PHE A 3 11.90 -2.77 14.28
CA PHE A 3 11.55 -3.88 13.38
C PHE A 3 12.64 -4.96 13.16
N SER A 4 13.94 -4.68 13.32
CA SER A 4 14.97 -5.68 12.99
C SER A 4 15.32 -6.61 14.15
N ILE A 5 15.01 -6.24 15.40
CA ILE A 5 15.51 -6.94 16.60
C ILE A 5 14.57 -8.07 17.05
N ILE A 6 13.26 -7.95 16.80
CA ILE A 6 12.26 -8.92 17.30
C ILE A 6 11.90 -9.98 16.25
N TRP A 7 12.06 -9.68 14.96
CA TRP A 7 11.81 -10.61 13.84
C TRP A 7 12.70 -11.86 13.83
N ALA A 8 13.84 -11.83 14.54
CA ALA A 8 14.70 -13.00 14.72
C ALA A 8 14.06 -14.11 15.56
N ARG A 9 12.94 -13.85 16.27
CA ARG A 9 12.25 -14.83 17.13
C ARG A 9 11.02 -15.52 16.52
N LEU A 10 10.55 -15.11 15.34
CA LEU A 10 9.30 -15.63 14.72
C LEU A 10 9.54 -16.54 13.50
N ILE A 11 10.67 -17.26 13.46
CA ILE A 11 11.22 -17.89 12.24
C ILE A 11 10.44 -19.13 11.72
N GLU A 12 9.39 -19.61 12.39
CA GLU A 12 8.61 -20.79 11.95
C GLU A 12 7.11 -20.53 11.81
N VAL A 13 6.70 -19.53 11.04
CA VAL A 13 5.27 -19.35 10.70
C VAL A 13 5.08 -19.23 9.19
N SER A 14 3.95 -19.76 8.69
CA SER A 14 3.66 -19.86 7.25
C SER A 14 3.64 -18.48 6.57
N LEU A 15 4.00 -18.45 5.28
CA LEU A 15 4.01 -17.21 4.47
C LEU A 15 2.64 -16.52 4.44
N ASP A 16 1.56 -17.30 4.47
CA ASP A 16 0.18 -16.79 4.48
C ASP A 16 -0.14 -16.08 5.80
N PHE A 17 0.33 -16.61 6.94
CA PHE A 17 0.18 -15.96 8.23
C PHE A 17 0.89 -14.61 8.27
N PHE A 18 2.13 -14.55 7.74
CA PHE A 18 2.86 -13.29 7.65
C PHE A 18 2.20 -12.28 6.69
N GLY A 19 1.62 -12.74 5.58
CA GLY A 19 0.81 -11.88 4.70
C GLY A 19 -0.34 -11.21 5.46
N ASN A 20 -1.12 -12.02 6.19
CA ASN A 20 -2.28 -11.54 6.95
C ASN A 20 -1.90 -10.51 8.04
N ILE A 21 -0.75 -10.69 8.70
CA ILE A 21 -0.28 -9.73 9.70
C ILE A 21 0.01 -8.37 9.06
N VAL A 22 0.75 -8.36 7.96
CA VAL A 22 1.12 -7.10 7.29
C VAL A 22 -0.13 -6.39 6.78
N GLU A 23 -1.10 -7.15 6.26
CA GLU A 23 -2.40 -6.62 5.85
C GLU A 23 -3.14 -5.94 7.00
N ARG A 24 -3.30 -6.64 8.14
CA ARG A 24 -3.95 -6.07 9.33
C ARG A 24 -3.23 -4.84 9.87
N TYR A 25 -1.90 -4.82 9.81
CA TYR A 25 -1.12 -3.66 10.23
C TYR A 25 -1.43 -2.44 9.38
N VAL A 26 -1.42 -2.60 8.05
CA VAL A 26 -1.78 -1.53 7.11
C VAL A 26 -3.22 -1.07 7.33
N TYR A 27 -4.17 -1.98 7.56
CA TYR A 27 -5.55 -1.61 7.92
C TYR A 27 -5.63 -0.81 9.21
N SER A 28 -4.84 -1.14 10.24
CA SER A 28 -4.79 -0.34 11.47
C SER A 28 -4.30 1.08 11.18
N LEU A 29 -3.26 1.24 10.34
CA LEU A 29 -2.74 2.56 9.98
C LEU A 29 -3.77 3.36 9.18
N ILE A 30 -4.50 2.73 8.25
CA ILE A 30 -5.59 3.39 7.50
C ILE A 30 -6.73 3.78 8.45
N GLY A 31 -7.12 2.89 9.36
CA GLY A 31 -8.14 3.18 10.37
C GLY A 31 -7.75 4.30 11.32
N ASP A 32 -6.49 4.37 11.75
CA ASP A 32 -5.98 5.44 12.59
C ASP A 32 -5.91 6.78 11.82
N MET A 33 -5.62 6.77 10.51
CA MET A 33 -5.49 8.00 9.71
C MET A 33 -6.83 8.54 9.17
N LEU A 34 -7.77 7.66 8.78
CA LEU A 34 -9.05 8.04 8.16
C LEU A 34 -10.25 7.82 9.07
N GLY A 35 -10.05 7.26 10.27
CA GLY A 35 -11.15 6.80 11.11
C GLY A 35 -11.76 5.48 10.62
N PRO A 36 -12.81 5.00 11.29
CA PRO A 36 -13.47 3.76 10.90
C PRO A 36 -14.00 3.83 9.48
N THR A 37 -13.98 2.68 8.81
CA THR A 37 -14.51 2.51 7.46
C THR A 37 -15.86 3.19 7.30
N GLY A 38 -15.96 4.08 6.30
CA GLY A 38 -17.24 4.69 5.94
C GLY A 38 -17.64 5.95 6.72
N MET A 39 -16.79 6.50 7.60
CA MET A 39 -17.18 7.59 8.52
C MET A 39 -16.45 8.94 8.35
N SER A 40 -15.45 9.06 7.48
CA SER A 40 -14.68 10.30 7.26
C SER A 40 -14.94 10.94 5.90
N SER A 41 -14.48 12.18 5.72
CA SER A 41 -14.44 12.89 4.42
C SER A 41 -13.72 12.08 3.33
N SER A 42 -12.80 11.20 3.72
CA SER A 42 -12.32 10.10 2.88
C SER A 42 -12.85 8.79 3.44
N LEU A 43 -13.40 7.95 2.57
CA LEU A 43 -13.90 6.61 2.91
C LEU A 43 -12.81 5.61 2.55
N TRP A 44 -12.75 4.48 3.23
CA TRP A 44 -11.89 3.37 2.81
C TRP A 44 -12.65 2.07 2.97
N TYR A 45 -12.28 1.06 2.18
CA TYR A 45 -13.01 -0.19 2.06
C TYR A 45 -12.03 -1.37 2.04
N THR A 46 -12.42 -2.48 2.65
CA THR A 46 -11.74 -3.77 2.63
C THR A 46 -12.53 -4.78 1.77
N PRO A 47 -11.96 -5.94 1.41
CA PRO A 47 -12.55 -6.83 0.41
C PRO A 47 -13.93 -7.40 0.77
N ASP A 48 -14.22 -7.54 2.06
CA ASP A 48 -15.50 -7.96 2.61
C ASP A 48 -16.63 -6.94 2.39
N GLN A 49 -16.27 -5.69 2.06
CA GLN A 49 -17.21 -4.60 1.85
C GLN A 49 -17.48 -4.32 0.37
N TYR A 50 -16.73 -4.96 -0.53
CA TYR A 50 -16.96 -4.86 -1.96
C TYR A 50 -18.22 -5.63 -2.35
N VAL A 51 -19.09 -5.00 -3.15
CA VAL A 51 -20.32 -5.64 -3.65
C VAL A 51 -20.02 -6.22 -5.03
N TRP A 52 -19.78 -7.52 -5.09
CA TRP A 52 -19.44 -8.25 -6.31
C TRP A 52 -20.67 -8.69 -7.11
N GLN A 53 -20.53 -8.73 -8.43
CA GLN A 53 -21.44 -9.49 -9.27
C GLN A 53 -21.37 -10.99 -8.92
N LYS A 54 -22.50 -11.67 -9.06
CA LYS A 54 -22.63 -13.08 -8.67
C LYS A 54 -21.54 -13.94 -9.32
N GLY A 55 -20.82 -14.70 -8.49
CA GLY A 55 -19.78 -15.64 -8.94
C GLY A 55 -18.39 -15.03 -9.12
N LEU A 56 -18.23 -13.73 -8.85
CA LEU A 56 -16.93 -13.05 -8.86
C LEU A 56 -16.46 -12.74 -7.44
N SER A 57 -15.15 -12.66 -7.25
CA SER A 57 -14.49 -12.28 -6.00
C SER A 57 -13.02 -11.94 -6.26
N GLY A 58 -12.34 -11.36 -5.26
CA GLY A 58 -10.90 -11.11 -5.31
C GLY A 58 -10.56 -9.75 -5.92
N GLY A 59 -10.71 -8.71 -5.10
CA GLY A 59 -10.31 -7.34 -5.42
C GLY A 59 -8.95 -6.97 -4.82
N PRO A 60 -8.59 -5.68 -4.80
CA PRO A 60 -7.40 -5.20 -4.11
C PRO A 60 -7.63 -5.27 -2.59
N ASP A 61 -6.57 -5.34 -1.81
CA ASP A 61 -6.65 -5.50 -0.35
C ASP A 61 -7.32 -4.28 0.32
N ALA A 62 -7.17 -3.08 -0.23
CA ALA A 62 -7.98 -1.94 0.21
C ALA A 62 -8.22 -0.93 -0.90
N ILE A 63 -9.33 -0.18 -0.80
CA ILE A 63 -9.59 0.99 -1.62
C ILE A 63 -9.88 2.18 -0.73
N ILE A 64 -9.15 3.27 -0.91
CA ILE A 64 -9.42 4.56 -0.29
C ILE A 64 -10.08 5.46 -1.33
N ILE A 65 -11.20 6.09 -0.96
CA ILE A 65 -11.96 7.04 -1.78
C ILE A 65 -11.92 8.40 -1.10
N GLY A 66 -11.68 9.45 -1.85
CA GLY A 66 -11.74 10.81 -1.33
C GLY A 66 -11.99 11.83 -2.42
N GLN A 67 -12.39 13.03 -1.99
CA GLN A 67 -12.74 14.11 -2.89
C GLN A 67 -11.67 15.19 -2.88
N THR A 68 -11.10 15.48 -4.05
CA THR A 68 -10.17 16.59 -4.25
C THR A 68 -10.85 17.64 -5.13
N GLY A 69 -11.27 18.76 -4.51
CA GLY A 69 -12.05 19.78 -5.20
C GLY A 69 -13.40 19.24 -5.69
N LYS A 70 -13.58 19.15 -7.01
CA LYS A 70 -14.83 18.64 -7.63
C LYS A 70 -14.72 17.19 -8.13
N SER A 71 -13.58 16.54 -7.97
CA SER A 71 -13.33 15.21 -8.51
C SER A 71 -13.21 14.19 -7.39
N LEU A 72 -13.90 13.06 -7.56
CA LEU A 72 -13.72 11.88 -6.71
C LEU A 72 -12.50 11.10 -7.21
N GLU A 73 -11.62 10.71 -6.31
CA GLU A 73 -10.38 9.99 -6.60
C GLU A 73 -10.33 8.71 -5.76
N ALA A 74 -9.56 7.73 -6.23
CA ALA A 74 -9.40 6.46 -5.53
C ALA A 74 -7.95 6.03 -5.46
N ILE A 75 -7.54 5.45 -4.33
CA ILE A 75 -6.27 4.76 -4.15
C ILE A 75 -6.57 3.27 -4.02
N PHE A 76 -5.99 2.46 -4.90
CA PHE A 76 -6.14 1.00 -4.86
C PHE A 76 -4.86 0.42 -4.28
N LEU A 77 -5.00 -0.32 -3.17
CA LEU A 77 -3.89 -0.84 -2.39
C LEU A 77 -3.79 -2.36 -2.55
N GLU A 78 -2.59 -2.84 -2.83
CA GLU A 78 -2.27 -4.26 -2.75
C GLU A 78 -1.07 -4.46 -1.83
N ILE A 79 -1.24 -5.25 -0.78
CA ILE A 79 -0.30 -5.41 0.31
C ILE A 79 0.55 -6.66 0.08
N LYS A 80 1.86 -6.49 0.18
CA LYS A 80 2.86 -7.49 -0.17
C LYS A 80 3.96 -7.56 0.90
N SER A 81 4.10 -8.74 1.50
CA SER A 81 5.17 -9.06 2.45
C SER A 81 6.56 -9.40 1.85
N PRO A 82 6.73 -9.76 0.55
CA PRO A 82 8.05 -10.07 0.00
C PRO A 82 9.04 -8.92 0.09
N ARG A 83 10.30 -9.30 0.32
CA ARG A 83 11.45 -8.39 0.40
C ARG A 83 12.40 -8.65 -0.77
N PRO A 84 13.12 -7.64 -1.28
CA PRO A 84 14.23 -7.88 -2.20
C PRO A 84 15.24 -8.84 -1.57
N ARG A 85 15.96 -9.60 -2.40
CA ARG A 85 17.05 -10.46 -1.92
C ARG A 85 18.11 -9.60 -1.24
N LYS A 86 18.77 -10.12 -0.20
CA LYS A 86 19.83 -9.41 0.53
C LYS A 86 20.89 -8.82 -0.40
N GLN A 87 21.29 -9.54 -1.44
CA GLN A 87 22.24 -9.06 -2.44
C GLN A 87 21.77 -7.78 -3.12
N THR A 88 20.53 -7.73 -3.57
CA THR A 88 19.90 -6.55 -4.19
C THR A 88 19.83 -5.37 -3.23
N GLN A 89 19.57 -5.61 -1.95
CA GLN A 89 19.47 -4.54 -0.95
C GLN A 89 20.81 -3.81 -0.72
N VAL A 90 21.95 -4.51 -0.92
CA VAL A 90 23.28 -3.97 -0.60
C VAL A 90 24.12 -3.63 -1.83
N SER A 91 23.76 -4.12 -3.02
CA SER A 91 24.60 -3.99 -4.22
C SER A 91 24.50 -2.62 -4.89
N GLY A 92 23.37 -1.93 -4.77
CA GLY A 92 23.07 -0.75 -5.59
C GLY A 92 22.88 -1.05 -7.09
N ASP A 93 22.77 -2.33 -7.45
CA ASP A 93 22.63 -2.80 -8.83
C ASP A 93 21.15 -2.77 -9.26
N LEU A 94 20.84 -1.90 -10.22
CA LEU A 94 19.49 -1.72 -10.76
C LEU A 94 18.98 -2.98 -11.46
N GLU A 95 19.84 -3.77 -12.10
CA GLU A 95 19.39 -4.97 -12.81
C GLU A 95 19.00 -6.09 -11.82
N LEU A 96 19.73 -6.21 -10.69
CA LEU A 96 19.30 -7.08 -9.60
C LEU A 96 17.97 -6.63 -8.98
N LEU A 97 17.76 -5.32 -8.87
CA LEU A 97 16.50 -4.74 -8.40
C LEU A 97 15.34 -5.03 -9.36
N LYS A 98 15.59 -4.93 -10.67
CA LYS A 98 14.62 -5.28 -11.71
C LYS A 98 14.21 -6.73 -11.66
N ILE A 99 15.17 -7.64 -11.47
CA ILE A 99 14.87 -9.06 -11.32
C ILE A 99 13.97 -9.29 -10.10
N ASP A 100 14.24 -8.60 -8.99
CA ASP A 100 13.46 -8.74 -7.76
C ASP A 100 12.05 -8.15 -7.90
N TRP A 101 11.87 -6.95 -8.43
CA TRP A 101 10.51 -6.42 -8.61
C TRP A 101 9.72 -7.22 -9.63
N THR A 102 10.39 -7.78 -10.63
CA THR A 102 9.71 -8.58 -11.65
C THR A 102 9.22 -9.87 -11.01
N ARG A 103 10.06 -10.50 -10.19
CA ARG A 103 9.70 -11.73 -9.49
C ARG A 103 8.63 -11.53 -8.43
N PHE A 104 8.71 -10.46 -7.64
CA PHE A 104 7.89 -10.31 -6.44
C PHE A 104 6.66 -9.42 -6.62
N LEU A 105 6.73 -8.43 -7.51
CA LEU A 105 5.71 -7.38 -7.63
C LEU A 105 4.96 -7.40 -8.97
N ILE A 106 5.64 -7.75 -10.07
CA ILE A 106 5.04 -7.75 -11.42
C ILE A 106 4.54 -9.16 -11.83
N GLY A 107 5.40 -10.16 -11.74
CA GLY A 107 5.15 -11.55 -12.13
C GLY A 107 4.98 -11.78 -13.63
N SER A 108 5.04 -13.04 -14.03
CA SER A 108 4.62 -13.48 -15.37
C SER A 108 3.08 -13.45 -15.52
N PRO A 109 2.52 -13.52 -16.74
CA PRO A 109 1.07 -13.49 -16.97
C PRO A 109 0.26 -14.59 -16.26
N ARG A 110 0.92 -15.66 -15.80
CA ARG A 110 0.28 -16.75 -15.05
C ARG A 110 0.34 -16.56 -13.54
N GLU A 111 1.10 -15.57 -13.07
CA GLU A 111 1.29 -15.31 -11.66
C GLU A 111 0.41 -14.16 -11.20
N ARG A 112 -0.19 -14.34 -10.02
CA ARG A 112 -1.01 -13.33 -9.37
C ARG A 112 -0.11 -12.49 -8.45
N LYS A 113 0.61 -11.52 -9.03
CA LYS A 113 1.45 -10.55 -8.29
C LYS A 113 0.80 -9.17 -8.26
N GLY A 114 1.32 -8.29 -7.40
CA GLY A 114 0.61 -7.08 -7.01
C GLY A 114 0.24 -6.15 -8.18
N ALA A 115 1.14 -5.93 -9.14
CA ALA A 115 0.83 -5.09 -10.30
C ALA A 115 -0.31 -5.67 -11.16
N ARG A 116 -0.33 -7.01 -11.35
CA ARG A 116 -1.38 -7.71 -12.10
C ARG A 116 -2.70 -7.75 -11.34
N GLN A 117 -2.66 -7.91 -10.02
CA GLN A 117 -3.85 -7.85 -9.17
C GLN A 117 -4.49 -6.47 -9.21
N LEU A 118 -3.68 -5.40 -9.10
CA LEU A 118 -4.15 -4.03 -9.23
C LEU A 118 -4.72 -3.77 -10.63
N ASP A 119 -4.05 -4.22 -11.69
CA ASP A 119 -4.55 -4.06 -13.06
C ASP A 119 -5.92 -4.73 -13.27
N GLN A 120 -6.06 -5.96 -12.78
CA GLN A 120 -7.33 -6.69 -12.84
C GLN A 120 -8.41 -5.99 -11.99
N ALA A 121 -8.07 -5.57 -10.77
CA ALA A 121 -8.97 -4.85 -9.87
C ALA A 121 -9.50 -3.55 -10.48
N VAL A 122 -8.61 -2.75 -11.08
CA VAL A 122 -8.99 -1.51 -11.78
C VAL A 122 -9.89 -1.81 -12.96
N THR A 123 -9.55 -2.83 -13.75
CA THR A 123 -10.37 -3.28 -14.89
C THR A 123 -11.76 -3.73 -14.43
N ASP A 124 -11.83 -4.50 -13.34
CA ASP A 124 -13.08 -5.02 -12.79
C ASP A 124 -13.94 -3.92 -12.19
N PHE A 125 -13.34 -2.95 -11.50
CA PHE A 125 -14.02 -1.77 -10.98
C PHE A 125 -14.59 -0.90 -12.11
N ARG A 126 -13.78 -0.58 -13.12
CA ARG A 126 -14.21 0.22 -14.29
C ARG A 126 -15.31 -0.47 -15.10
N ASN A 127 -15.32 -1.81 -15.12
CA ASN A 127 -16.34 -2.61 -15.81
C ASN A 127 -17.54 -2.98 -14.92
N SER A 128 -17.68 -2.38 -13.73
CA SER A 128 -18.79 -2.65 -12.79
C SER A 128 -18.90 -4.11 -12.30
N LYS A 129 -17.80 -4.88 -12.34
CA LYS A 129 -17.80 -6.26 -11.84
C LYS A 129 -17.87 -6.32 -10.31
N PHE A 130 -17.44 -5.25 -9.65
CA PHE A 130 -17.77 -4.95 -8.27
C PHE A 130 -18.00 -3.45 -8.09
N SER A 131 -18.64 -3.08 -6.99
CA SER A 131 -18.88 -1.70 -6.60
C SER A 131 -18.57 -1.49 -5.13
N LEU A 132 -18.44 -0.23 -4.73
CA LEU A 132 -18.25 0.18 -3.34
C LEU A 132 -19.56 0.78 -2.82
N PRO A 133 -20.03 0.38 -1.62
CA PRO A 133 -21.23 0.96 -1.03
C PRO A 133 -21.17 2.49 -0.95
N GLY A 134 -22.17 3.15 -1.52
CA GLY A 134 -22.30 4.61 -1.51
C GLY A 134 -21.44 5.36 -2.54
N ILE A 135 -20.69 4.66 -3.40
CA ILE A 135 -19.84 5.27 -4.42
C ILE A 135 -20.39 5.01 -5.81
N ASP A 136 -20.65 6.07 -6.57
CA ASP A 136 -20.83 5.96 -8.01
C ASP A 136 -19.45 5.85 -8.68
N GLN A 137 -19.08 4.64 -9.07
CA GLN A 137 -17.83 4.31 -9.76
C GLN A 137 -17.55 5.17 -11.01
N ASN A 138 -18.60 5.67 -11.70
CA ASN A 138 -18.44 6.48 -12.91
C ASN A 138 -17.95 7.89 -12.58
N THR A 139 -18.09 8.32 -11.33
CA THR A 139 -17.63 9.63 -10.85
C THR A 139 -16.18 9.61 -10.37
N VAL A 140 -15.59 8.42 -10.19
CA VAL A 140 -14.17 8.27 -9.82
C VAL A 140 -13.29 8.67 -10.99
N ALA A 141 -12.80 9.90 -10.95
CA ALA A 141 -12.08 10.54 -12.03
C ALA A 141 -10.63 10.04 -12.17
N THR A 142 -10.00 9.60 -11.09
CA THR A 142 -8.59 9.15 -11.13
C THR A 142 -8.36 8.01 -10.15
N ILE A 143 -7.61 6.99 -10.58
CA ILE A 143 -7.19 5.87 -9.73
C ILE A 143 -5.67 5.88 -9.58
N TYR A 144 -5.20 5.80 -8.35
CA TYR A 144 -3.80 5.68 -7.97
C TYR A 144 -3.53 4.23 -7.50
N PRO A 145 -2.91 3.38 -8.34
CA PRO A 145 -2.56 2.01 -7.96
C PRO A 145 -1.26 2.00 -7.15
N ILE A 146 -1.28 1.41 -5.95
CA ILE A 146 -0.15 1.41 -5.03
C ILE A 146 0.05 0.00 -4.46
N ILE A 147 1.28 -0.50 -4.58
CA ILE A 147 1.69 -1.71 -3.84
C ILE A 147 2.25 -1.28 -2.50
N VAL A 148 1.71 -1.82 -1.42
CA VAL A 148 2.21 -1.60 -0.07
C VAL A 148 3.16 -2.73 0.31
N THR A 149 4.42 -2.42 0.62
CA THR A 149 5.43 -3.42 0.99
C THR A 149 5.74 -3.37 2.48
N LEU A 150 6.06 -4.52 3.07
CA LEU A 150 6.49 -4.57 4.46
C LEU A 150 7.73 -3.70 4.72
N ASP A 151 8.80 -3.94 3.95
CA ASP A 151 10.05 -3.20 4.05
C ASP A 151 10.18 -2.18 2.93
N GLN A 152 11.08 -1.21 3.15
CA GLN A 152 11.55 -0.34 2.09
C GLN A 152 12.32 -1.12 1.04
N TRP A 153 11.92 -0.94 -0.21
CA TRP A 153 12.72 -1.33 -1.36
C TRP A 153 13.77 -0.23 -1.62
N PRO A 154 14.94 -0.56 -2.21
CA PRO A 154 16.01 0.41 -2.49
C PRO A 154 15.64 1.30 -3.70
N PHE A 155 14.51 2.00 -3.59
CA PHE A 155 14.02 2.92 -4.60
C PHE A 155 14.45 4.34 -4.31
N PHE A 156 15.18 4.90 -5.27
CA PHE A 156 15.30 6.32 -5.48
C PHE A 156 14.40 6.73 -6.64
N LEU A 157 14.21 8.04 -6.87
CA LEU A 157 13.38 8.60 -7.94
C LEU A 157 13.42 7.79 -9.25
N LYS A 158 14.62 7.62 -9.81
CA LYS A 158 14.81 6.94 -11.11
C LYS A 158 14.33 5.48 -11.10
N ASN A 159 14.39 4.82 -9.94
CA ASN A 159 13.98 3.43 -9.82
C ASN A 159 12.44 3.31 -9.73
N TYR A 160 11.75 4.28 -9.11
CA TYR A 160 10.28 4.33 -9.12
C TYR A 160 9.74 4.51 -10.54
N GLN A 161 10.35 5.41 -11.31
CA GLN A 161 9.97 5.63 -12.71
C GLN A 161 10.25 4.37 -13.55
N ALA A 162 11.44 3.78 -13.41
CA ALA A 162 11.77 2.54 -14.09
C ALA A 162 10.82 1.38 -13.71
N PHE A 163 10.38 1.28 -12.45
CA PHE A 163 9.39 0.29 -12.05
C PHE A 163 8.06 0.48 -12.78
N ALA A 164 7.56 1.72 -12.80
CA ALA A 164 6.31 2.03 -13.47
C ALA A 164 6.41 1.82 -14.99
N GLU A 165 7.56 2.12 -15.60
CA GLU A 165 7.84 1.83 -17.00
C GLU A 165 7.84 0.33 -17.28
N ASP A 166 8.48 -0.48 -16.44
CA ASP A 166 8.51 -1.95 -16.59
C ASP A 166 7.09 -2.55 -16.44
N VAL A 167 6.30 -2.08 -15.47
CA VAL A 167 4.89 -2.50 -15.31
C VAL A 167 4.06 -2.11 -16.54
N ARG A 168 4.25 -0.90 -17.06
CA ARG A 168 3.61 -0.47 -18.29
C ARG A 168 4.07 -1.31 -19.47
N ALA A 169 5.35 -1.65 -19.60
CA ALA A 169 5.88 -2.47 -20.69
C ALA A 169 5.18 -3.83 -20.77
N GLU A 170 4.83 -4.41 -19.63
CA GLU A 170 4.04 -5.65 -19.49
C GLU A 170 2.55 -5.54 -19.87
N GLY A 171 2.09 -4.36 -20.31
CA GLY A 171 0.69 -4.16 -20.71
C GLY A 171 -0.25 -3.78 -19.57
N LEU A 172 0.27 -3.59 -18.36
CA LEU A 172 -0.52 -3.41 -17.14
C LEU A 172 -0.74 -1.92 -16.82
N LEU A 173 -1.86 -1.62 -16.16
CA LEU A 173 -2.22 -0.29 -15.62
C LEU A 173 -2.17 0.81 -16.69
N ARG A 174 -2.63 0.49 -17.90
CA ARG A 174 -2.67 1.39 -19.06
C ARG A 174 -4.04 2.04 -19.28
N GLN A 175 -5.03 1.74 -18.43
CA GLN A 175 -6.39 2.26 -18.57
C GLN A 175 -6.39 3.80 -18.44
N PRO A 176 -7.34 4.50 -19.09
CA PRO A 176 -7.47 5.95 -18.94
C PRO A 176 -7.65 6.38 -17.49
N GLN A 177 -7.03 7.51 -17.13
CA GLN A 177 -7.11 8.12 -15.80
C GLN A 177 -6.66 7.19 -14.66
N VAL A 178 -5.74 6.27 -14.97
CA VAL A 178 -4.99 5.49 -13.99
C VAL A 178 -3.58 6.06 -13.96
N MET A 179 -3.14 6.47 -12.78
CA MET A 179 -1.80 7.02 -12.59
C MET A 179 -0.75 5.90 -12.64
N PRO A 180 0.53 6.24 -12.92
CA PRO A 180 1.62 5.27 -12.81
C PRO A 180 1.60 4.57 -11.44
N ILE A 181 1.89 3.27 -11.43
CA ILE A 181 1.96 2.48 -10.21
C ILE A 181 3.06 3.00 -9.28
N ASP A 182 2.76 3.03 -7.99
CA ASP A 182 3.69 3.43 -6.94
C ASP A 182 3.90 2.28 -5.95
N ILE A 183 4.98 2.37 -5.16
CA ILE A 183 5.30 1.42 -4.11
C ILE A 183 5.57 2.16 -2.81
N TRP A 184 4.79 1.86 -1.79
CA TRP A 184 4.92 2.46 -0.47
C TRP A 184 5.28 1.37 0.53
N SER A 185 6.29 1.62 1.36
CA SER A 185 6.56 0.73 2.49
C SER A 185 5.57 0.96 3.64
N CYS A 186 5.48 0.03 4.58
CA CYS A 186 4.80 0.28 5.85
C CYS A 186 5.31 1.56 6.53
N PHE A 187 6.61 1.85 6.46
CA PHE A 187 7.18 3.08 6.99
C PHE A 187 6.67 4.35 6.26
N ASP A 188 6.42 4.27 4.95
CA ASP A 188 5.78 5.39 4.23
C ASP A 188 4.35 5.61 4.75
N PHE A 189 3.59 4.53 4.98
CA PHE A 189 2.25 4.59 5.59
C PHE A 189 2.25 5.16 7.01
N GLU A 190 3.20 4.76 7.85
CA GLU A 190 3.40 5.29 9.20
C GLU A 190 3.63 6.80 9.18
N THR A 191 4.48 7.26 8.26
CA THR A 191 4.76 8.69 8.10
C THR A 191 3.55 9.44 7.53
N LEU A 192 2.85 8.84 6.55
CA LEU A 192 1.62 9.38 5.98
C LEU A 192 0.54 9.55 7.04
N CYS A 193 0.34 8.53 7.88
CA CYS A 193 -0.63 8.52 8.97
C CYS A 193 -0.43 9.74 9.87
N THR A 194 0.82 10.00 10.28
CA THR A 194 1.17 11.16 11.11
C THR A 194 0.79 12.49 10.44
N ARG A 195 1.05 12.66 9.14
CA ARG A 195 0.71 13.89 8.41
C ARG A 195 -0.79 14.05 8.21
N VAL A 196 -1.51 12.98 7.89
CA VAL A 196 -2.97 13.02 7.71
C VAL A 196 -3.66 13.38 9.03
N ILE A 197 -3.25 12.76 10.14
CA ILE A 197 -3.75 13.11 11.49
C ILE A 197 -3.47 14.58 11.82
N SER A 198 -2.35 15.13 11.35
CA SER A 198 -1.99 16.55 11.53
C SER A 198 -2.74 17.51 10.58
N GLY A 199 -3.76 17.03 9.84
CA GLY A 199 -4.58 17.84 8.93
C GLY A 199 -4.16 17.81 7.46
N GLY A 200 -3.18 16.97 7.11
CA GLY A 200 -2.79 16.74 5.71
C GLY A 200 -3.88 16.00 4.92
N GLN A 201 -4.02 16.35 3.64
CA GLN A 201 -4.96 15.68 2.74
C GLN A 201 -4.26 14.57 1.94
N ILE A 202 -4.67 13.31 2.15
CA ILE A 202 -4.01 12.14 1.54
C ILE A 202 -3.91 12.24 0.02
N PHE A 203 -4.98 12.64 -0.67
CA PHE A 203 -5.00 12.73 -2.14
C PHE A 203 -4.14 13.86 -2.70
N GLN A 204 -3.94 14.96 -1.96
CA GLN A 204 -2.95 15.98 -2.34
C GLN A 204 -1.54 15.38 -2.30
N ILE A 205 -1.23 14.62 -1.25
CA ILE A 205 0.08 13.98 -1.08
C ILE A 205 0.35 12.97 -2.20
N VAL A 206 -0.65 12.11 -2.53
CA VAL A 206 -0.50 11.11 -3.60
C VAL A 206 -0.31 11.75 -4.96
N ARG A 207 -1.08 12.82 -5.26
CA ARG A 207 -1.00 13.52 -6.55
C ARG A 207 0.40 14.08 -6.81
N HIS A 208 0.99 14.79 -5.86
CA HIS A 208 2.34 15.37 -6.03
C HIS A 208 3.40 14.30 -6.32
N ARG A 209 3.30 13.15 -5.65
CA ARG A 209 4.22 12.03 -5.85
C ARG A 209 4.07 11.38 -7.23
N SER A 210 2.84 11.28 -7.74
CA SER A 210 2.60 10.71 -9.07
C SER A 210 3.09 11.58 -10.23
N LEU A 211 3.36 12.87 -9.99
CA LEU A 211 3.55 13.86 -11.07
C LEU A 211 4.99 14.24 -11.41
N GLY A 212 5.98 14.07 -10.53
CA GLY A 212 7.24 14.79 -10.81
C GLY A 212 7.87 15.50 -9.65
N GLU A 213 6.99 16.10 -8.86
CA GLU A 213 7.28 17.46 -8.40
C GLU A 213 8.00 17.45 -7.05
N ASP A 214 7.83 16.38 -6.28
CA ASP A 214 8.60 16.07 -5.07
C ASP A 214 8.92 14.58 -5.11
N TYR A 215 10.13 14.19 -5.52
CA TYR A 215 10.48 12.78 -5.76
C TYR A 215 11.54 12.23 -4.81
N LEU A 216 11.32 12.53 -3.53
CA LEU A 216 12.01 11.86 -2.45
C LEU A 216 11.06 10.78 -1.89
N PRO A 217 11.54 9.68 -1.26
CA PRO A 217 10.63 8.77 -0.56
C PRO A 217 9.69 9.54 0.38
N LEU A 218 8.48 9.04 0.67
CA LEU A 218 7.46 9.82 1.40
C LEU A 218 8.04 10.34 2.72
N TRP A 219 8.75 9.46 3.43
CA TRP A 219 9.45 9.80 4.67
C TRP A 219 10.48 10.94 4.53
N PHE A 220 11.10 11.10 3.37
CA PHE A 220 12.07 12.16 3.14
C PHE A 220 11.36 13.48 2.81
N GLN A 221 10.27 13.46 2.04
CA GLN A 221 9.46 14.66 1.78
C GLN A 221 8.80 15.20 3.06
N LEU A 222 8.42 14.29 3.96
CA LEU A 222 7.73 14.60 5.20
C LEU A 222 8.65 15.16 6.29
N ASN A 223 9.97 15.10 6.10
CA ASN A 223 10.98 15.65 7.00
C ASN A 223 11.35 17.12 6.73
N LEU A 224 10.78 17.75 5.69
CA LEU A 224 11.14 19.13 5.29
C LEU A 224 10.44 20.23 6.11
N GLY A 225 9.87 19.92 7.27
CA GLY A 225 9.26 20.94 8.15
C GLY A 225 8.76 20.46 9.52
N GLY A 226 8.92 19.18 9.84
CA GLY A 226 8.57 18.60 11.12
C GLY A 226 9.57 17.51 11.49
N SER A 227 9.73 17.26 12.79
CA SER A 227 10.46 16.09 13.27
C SER A 227 9.87 14.85 12.60
N ALA A 228 10.70 14.09 11.88
CA ALA A 228 10.39 12.73 11.47
C ALA A 228 9.69 12.03 12.65
N PRO A 229 8.64 11.21 12.43
CA PRO A 229 8.23 10.29 13.48
C PRO A 229 9.47 9.44 13.78
N GLY A 230 10.14 9.79 14.88
CA GLY A 230 11.27 9.04 15.37
C GLY A 230 10.76 7.66 15.77
N PRO A 231 11.68 6.75 16.15
CA PRO A 231 11.32 5.45 16.71
C PRO A 231 10.37 5.49 17.94
N ASN A 232 9.99 6.68 18.43
CA ASN A 232 9.17 6.92 19.61
C ASN A 232 7.84 7.66 19.28
N SER A 233 7.25 7.48 18.09
CA SER A 233 5.94 8.06 17.81
C SER A 233 4.87 7.30 18.61
N PRO A 234 4.14 7.94 19.55
CA PRO A 234 3.16 7.24 20.39
C PRO A 234 2.03 6.58 19.58
N THR A 235 1.70 7.14 18.41
CA THR A 235 0.73 6.57 17.48
C THR A 235 1.24 5.27 16.88
N LEU A 236 2.52 5.22 16.50
CA LEU A 236 3.14 4.02 15.92
C LEU A 236 3.31 2.91 16.95
N GLU A 237 3.72 3.26 18.17
CA GLU A 237 3.75 2.31 19.30
C GLU A 237 2.36 1.74 19.56
N LYS A 238 1.31 2.56 19.53
CA LYS A 238 -0.07 2.10 19.74
C LYS A 238 -0.59 1.20 18.61
N SER A 239 -0.36 1.55 17.34
CA SER A 239 -0.77 0.71 16.20
C SER A 239 0.02 -0.61 16.20
N TRP A 240 1.27 -0.57 16.63
CA TRP A 240 2.11 -1.75 16.81
C TRP A 240 1.65 -2.63 17.97
N ASP A 241 1.34 -2.06 19.14
CA ASP A 241 0.81 -2.80 20.28
C ASP A 241 -0.50 -3.50 19.91
N LYS A 242 -1.42 -2.81 19.22
CA LYS A 242 -2.64 -3.43 18.68
C LYS A 242 -2.33 -4.61 17.77
N LEU A 243 -1.33 -4.50 16.89
CA LEU A 243 -0.91 -5.58 16.00
C LEU A 243 -0.33 -6.76 16.78
N ARG A 244 0.57 -6.49 17.73
CA ARG A 244 1.18 -7.49 18.61
C ARG A 244 0.09 -8.23 19.38
N ASP A 245 -0.83 -7.51 20.01
CA ASP A 245 -1.89 -8.10 20.83
C ASP A 245 -2.83 -8.96 19.96
N ALA A 246 -3.15 -8.50 18.75
CA ALA A 246 -3.90 -9.29 17.78
C ALA A 246 -3.13 -10.55 17.30
N MET A 247 -1.80 -10.47 17.14
CA MET A 247 -0.96 -11.62 16.80
C MET A 247 -0.88 -12.64 17.94
N VAL A 248 -0.73 -12.18 19.18
CA VAL A 248 -0.72 -13.02 20.39
C VAL A 248 -2.05 -13.76 20.51
N ALA A 249 -3.16 -13.07 20.30
CA ALA A 249 -4.50 -13.66 20.30
C ALA A 249 -4.70 -14.69 19.18
N ASP A 250 -4.33 -14.38 17.93
CA ASP A 250 -4.50 -15.30 16.78
C ASP A 250 -3.60 -16.53 16.86
N LEU A 251 -2.40 -16.39 17.42
CA LEU A 251 -1.46 -17.50 17.61
C LEU A 251 -1.74 -18.33 18.87
N GLY A 252 -2.70 -17.92 19.70
CA GLY A 252 -2.98 -18.56 20.98
C GLY A 252 -1.79 -18.51 21.96
N LEU A 253 -0.87 -17.57 21.78
CA LEU A 253 0.27 -17.38 22.66
C LEU A 253 -0.24 -16.75 23.95
N LYS A 254 0.22 -17.25 25.11
CA LYS A 254 -0.01 -16.58 26.39
C LYS A 254 1.06 -15.51 26.54
N GLU A 255 0.67 -14.30 26.94
CA GLU A 255 1.61 -13.30 27.42
C GLU A 255 2.32 -13.88 28.66
N GLU A 256 3.66 -13.95 28.61
CA GLU A 256 4.50 -14.16 29.79
C GLU A 256 5.00 -12.81 30.32
#